data_AF-A0A1G5MIZ7-F1
#
_entry.id   AF-A0A1G5MIZ7-F1
#
_cell.length_a   1.000
_cell.length_b   1.000
_cell.length_c   1.000
_cell.angle_alpha   90.00
_cell.angle_beta   90.00
_cell.angle_gamma   90.00
#
_symmetry.space_group_name_H-M   'P 1'
#
loop_
_entity.id
_entity.type
_entity.pdbx_description
1 polymer ?
#
loop_
_entity_poly.entity_id
_entity_poly.type
_entity_poly.pdbx_seq_one_letter_code
_entity_poly.pdbx_strand_id
1 'polypeptide(L)'
;MRKIVVLFALVCLGLGMGRPALAQQVDLKGYFIALNACEATQKKASDNPGAIRLEVMRAYKMLARNDTPGTHYRVEVPGAPESEARWVPMDCGVFAPETALVSAPLPQTGATESAKDTTAGEETPAQAKSGFAPDSLGYVLAASWQPGFCKTKAGQDKPECRLLRPGRFDALHFSLHGLWPDDLSDKAIYPCYCDPGPAVACTQNRPPAETIELDPDLLAALAVVMPGVQSGLHRHEWSKHGTCYEDDVTGDDWDSDPNEYYGESLLLMAQLNNSRVWELFARNAGKKLSRDEIEDAFDHSFGEGAGQRVIVRCDEGTGDITELRISLTGHIDEKPDLAKLIQAAPPAATSSRDESCPNGLIVKVE
;
A
#
# COMPACT_ATOMS: atom_id res chain seq x y z
N MET A 1 13.29 83.48 52.49
CA MET A 1 13.94 82.16 52.33
C MET A 1 12.87 81.15 51.92
N ARG A 2 12.76 80.83 50.62
CA ARG A 2 11.81 79.84 50.08
C ARG A 2 12.57 78.53 49.87
N LYS A 3 12.16 77.45 50.53
CA LYS A 3 12.72 76.11 50.37
C LYS A 3 12.16 75.47 49.10
N ILE A 4 13.04 75.07 48.21
CA ILE A 4 12.75 74.23 47.04
C ILE A 4 12.71 72.78 47.54
N VAL A 5 11.61 72.07 47.28
CA VAL A 5 11.50 70.62 47.46
C VAL A 5 11.41 70.01 46.07
N VAL A 6 12.43 69.22 45.71
CA VAL A 6 12.42 68.36 44.51
C VAL A 6 12.02 66.97 44.97
N LEU A 7 10.94 66.41 44.42
CA LEU A 7 10.59 65.00 44.58
C LEU A 7 10.67 64.31 43.21
N PHE A 8 11.53 63.30 43.15
CA PHE A 8 11.80 62.47 41.96
C PHE A 8 10.57 61.62 41.58
N ALA A 9 10.18 61.65 40.31
CA ALA A 9 9.25 60.69 39.74
C ALA A 9 10.02 59.43 39.32
N LEU A 10 9.72 58.29 39.95
CA LEU A 10 10.18 56.97 39.48
C LEU A 10 9.31 56.53 38.30
N VAL A 11 9.92 56.38 37.12
CA VAL A 11 9.32 55.71 35.96
C VAL A 11 9.59 54.20 36.11
N CYS A 12 8.55 53.42 36.42
CA CYS A 12 8.62 51.96 36.36
C CYS A 12 8.54 51.51 34.89
N LEU A 13 9.69 51.20 34.28
CA LEU A 13 9.76 50.46 33.03
C LEU A 13 9.32 49.02 33.28
N GLY A 14 8.09 48.67 32.90
CA GLY A 14 7.63 47.28 32.87
C GLY A 14 8.35 46.52 31.76
N LEU A 15 9.38 45.76 32.10
CA LEU A 15 9.92 44.72 31.21
C LEU A 15 8.84 43.63 31.05
N GLY A 16 8.12 43.67 29.93
CA GLY A 16 7.35 42.52 29.46
C GLY A 16 8.32 41.38 29.15
N MET A 17 8.40 40.38 30.04
CA MET A 17 9.04 39.11 29.74
C MET A 17 8.22 38.41 28.66
N GLY A 18 8.59 38.59 27.39
CA GLY A 18 8.15 37.69 26.34
C GLY A 18 8.64 36.29 26.67
N ARG A 19 7.72 35.36 26.93
CA ARG A 19 8.07 33.94 27.05
C ARG A 19 8.70 33.50 25.73
N PRO A 20 9.88 32.84 25.73
CA PRO A 20 10.38 32.23 24.51
C PRO A 20 9.36 31.18 24.07
N ALA A 21 8.90 31.28 22.83
CA ALA A 21 8.17 30.20 22.17
C ALA A 21 9.14 29.02 22.09
N LEU A 22 9.05 28.08 23.04
CA LEU A 22 9.69 26.79 22.90
C LEU A 22 9.11 26.16 21.63
N ALA A 23 9.95 25.96 20.61
CA ALA A 23 9.59 25.16 19.45
C ALA A 23 9.20 23.77 19.96
N GLN A 24 7.90 23.53 20.05
CA GLN A 24 7.34 22.38 20.73
C GLN A 24 7.34 21.21 19.75
N GLN A 25 8.43 20.44 19.76
CA GLN A 25 8.46 19.14 19.10
C GLN A 25 7.31 18.29 19.68
N VAL A 26 6.49 17.72 18.81
CA VAL A 26 5.37 16.86 19.20
C VAL A 26 5.79 15.43 18.94
N ASP A 27 5.96 14.64 20.00
CA ASP A 27 6.26 13.22 19.85
C ASP A 27 5.08 12.50 19.22
N LEU A 28 5.37 11.67 18.22
CA LEU A 28 4.38 10.91 17.47
C LEU A 28 4.78 9.44 17.47
N LYS A 29 3.81 8.55 17.63
CA LYS A 29 4.03 7.09 17.59
C LYS A 29 3.45 6.48 16.33
N GLY A 30 4.20 5.56 15.74
CA GLY A 30 3.85 4.87 14.51
C GLY A 30 5.00 4.91 13.52
N TYR A 31 4.69 4.99 12.23
CA TYR A 31 5.65 4.98 11.15
C TYR A 31 5.43 6.14 10.19
N PHE A 32 6.50 6.58 9.56
CA PHE A 32 6.48 7.40 8.35
C PHE A 32 6.76 6.48 7.17
N ILE A 33 5.84 6.40 6.23
CA ILE A 33 6.01 5.61 5.01
C ILE A 33 6.44 6.57 3.92
N ALA A 34 7.66 6.38 3.42
CA ALA A 34 8.20 7.22 2.37
C ALA A 34 7.51 6.91 1.03
N LEU A 35 6.89 7.89 0.41
CA LEU A 35 6.30 7.74 -0.93
C LEU A 35 7.29 8.13 -2.03
N ASN A 36 8.36 8.81 -1.67
CA ASN A 36 9.43 9.24 -2.56
C ASN A 36 10.79 9.03 -1.89
N ALA A 37 11.83 8.90 -2.71
CA ALA A 37 13.19 8.78 -2.22
C ALA A 37 13.75 10.13 -1.74
N CYS A 38 13.22 10.70 -0.67
CA CYS A 38 13.59 12.04 -0.21
C CYS A 38 14.85 12.05 0.66
N GLU A 39 15.52 13.20 0.73
CA GLU A 39 16.65 13.38 1.62
C GLU A 39 16.24 13.24 3.09
N ALA A 40 17.03 12.47 3.84
CA ALA A 40 16.87 12.30 5.28
C ALA A 40 17.99 13.04 6.00
N THR A 41 17.70 14.29 6.40
CA THR A 41 18.70 15.27 6.85
C THR A 41 18.89 15.24 8.37
N GLN A 42 20.06 15.62 8.87
CA GLN A 42 20.33 15.75 10.31
C GLN A 42 19.66 17.00 10.90
N LYS A 43 19.51 18.07 10.12
CA LYS A 43 18.79 19.30 10.48
C LYS A 43 17.65 19.51 9.48
N LYS A 44 16.49 19.99 9.94
CA LYS A 44 15.22 20.05 9.17
C LYS A 44 15.30 20.23 7.65
N ALA A 45 16.18 21.10 7.14
CA ALA A 45 16.33 21.32 5.69
C ALA A 45 17.79 21.44 5.24
N SER A 46 18.73 20.84 5.97
CA SER A 46 20.17 20.94 5.65
C SER A 46 20.95 19.83 6.33
N ASP A 47 22.19 19.61 5.91
CA ASP A 47 23.13 18.69 6.56
C ASP A 47 22.69 17.23 6.42
N ASN A 48 23.10 16.59 5.33
CA ASN A 48 22.78 15.20 5.02
C ASN A 48 24.07 14.34 4.99
N PRO A 49 24.71 14.08 6.14
CA PRO A 49 25.88 13.23 6.19
C PRO A 49 25.51 11.83 5.68
N GLY A 50 26.35 11.30 4.78
CA GLY A 50 26.08 10.05 4.07
C GLY A 50 25.12 10.17 2.88
N ALA A 51 24.64 11.38 2.55
CA ALA A 51 23.71 11.62 1.44
C ALA A 51 22.49 10.69 1.46
N ILE A 52 21.96 10.44 2.66
CA ILE A 52 20.90 9.46 2.89
C ILE A 52 19.62 9.90 2.20
N ARG A 53 19.02 8.94 1.50
CA ARG A 53 17.68 9.07 0.92
C ARG A 53 16.83 7.93 1.45
N LEU A 54 15.56 8.21 1.69
CA LEU A 54 14.60 7.18 2.07
C LEU A 54 14.38 6.23 0.89
N GLU A 55 14.06 4.98 1.21
CA GLU A 55 13.61 3.96 0.28
C GLU A 55 12.10 4.10 0.11
N VAL A 56 11.64 4.05 -1.13
CA VAL A 56 10.23 4.21 -1.47
C VAL A 56 9.44 3.01 -0.90
N MET A 57 8.28 3.29 -0.31
CA MET A 57 7.41 2.36 0.41
C MET A 57 8.00 1.72 1.66
N ARG A 58 9.18 2.14 2.10
CA ARG A 58 9.71 1.71 3.39
C ARG A 58 9.06 2.49 4.53
N ALA A 59 8.69 1.77 5.58
CA ALA A 59 8.27 2.35 6.84
C ALA A 59 9.51 2.71 7.68
N TYR A 60 9.53 3.93 8.21
CA TYR A 60 10.53 4.43 9.12
C TYR A 60 9.85 4.76 10.44
N LYS A 61 10.39 4.30 11.57
CA LYS A 61 9.78 4.57 12.87
C LYS A 61 9.66 6.06 13.11
N MET A 62 8.44 6.50 13.40
CA MET A 62 8.13 7.89 13.68
C MET A 62 8.67 8.25 15.07
N LEU A 63 9.38 9.38 15.15
CA LEU A 63 9.85 9.93 16.41
C LEU A 63 9.02 11.15 16.80
N ALA A 64 8.86 12.11 15.89
CA ALA A 64 8.18 13.37 16.19
C ALA A 64 7.78 14.20 14.96
N ARG A 65 7.01 15.26 15.19
CA ARG A 65 6.78 16.39 14.27
C ARG A 65 7.37 17.68 14.84
N ASN A 66 7.85 18.56 13.97
CA ASN A 66 8.55 19.77 14.38
C ASN A 66 7.68 20.87 15.03
N ASP A 67 6.41 21.01 14.64
CA ASP A 67 5.49 22.06 15.14
C ASP A 67 4.02 21.69 14.79
N THR A 68 3.03 22.53 15.14
CA THR A 68 1.61 22.39 14.77
C THR A 68 1.07 23.70 14.18
N PRO A 69 0.84 23.79 12.85
CA PRO A 69 1.08 22.77 11.83
C PRO A 69 2.58 22.51 11.61
N GLY A 70 2.93 21.27 11.26
CA GLY A 70 4.31 20.89 10.98
C GLY A 70 4.67 21.03 9.50
N THR A 71 5.96 20.98 9.22
CA THR A 71 6.51 20.86 7.86
C THR A 71 7.42 19.64 7.71
N HIS A 72 7.98 19.12 8.80
CA HIS A 72 8.90 17.99 8.80
C HIS A 72 8.54 16.98 9.90
N TYR A 73 8.72 15.71 9.56
CA TYR A 73 8.77 14.63 10.53
C TYR A 73 10.22 14.33 10.91
N ARG A 74 10.40 13.83 12.12
CA ARG A 74 11.64 13.21 12.58
C ARG A 74 11.41 11.72 12.65
N VAL A 75 12.23 10.95 11.95
CA VAL A 75 12.11 9.51 11.78
C VAL A 75 13.42 8.83 12.11
N GLU A 76 13.36 7.56 12.51
CA GLU A 76 14.53 6.70 12.71
C GLU A 76 14.93 6.06 11.38
N VAL A 77 16.14 6.33 10.90
CA VAL A 77 16.74 5.76 9.69
C VAL A 77 17.92 4.89 10.10
N PRO A 78 17.74 3.56 10.19
CA PRO A 78 18.78 2.65 10.64
C PRO A 78 20.07 2.78 9.82
N GLY A 79 21.22 2.79 10.49
CA GLY A 79 22.54 2.86 9.86
C GLY A 79 22.93 4.25 9.33
N ALA A 80 22.10 5.29 9.51
CA ALA A 80 22.45 6.62 9.04
C ALA A 80 23.62 7.22 9.86
N PRO A 81 24.67 7.77 9.22
CA PRO A 81 25.87 8.20 9.92
C PRO A 81 25.62 9.40 10.85
N GLU A 82 26.36 9.46 11.96
CA GLU A 82 26.24 10.47 13.03
C GLU A 82 24.95 10.42 13.85
N SER A 83 23.79 10.25 13.22
CA SER A 83 22.50 10.15 13.89
C SER A 83 21.48 9.43 13.01
N GLU A 84 20.92 8.34 13.54
CA GLU A 84 19.80 7.63 12.92
C GLU A 84 18.50 8.44 12.98
N ALA A 85 18.36 9.38 13.91
CA ALA A 85 17.23 10.29 13.92
C ALA A 85 17.39 11.38 12.84
N ARG A 86 16.61 11.30 11.76
CA ARG A 86 16.64 12.19 10.59
C ARG A 86 15.35 12.98 10.43
N TRP A 87 15.47 14.17 9.84
CA TRP A 87 14.34 15.00 9.43
C TRP A 87 14.00 14.77 7.97
N VAL A 88 12.71 14.63 7.70
CA VAL A 88 12.15 14.37 6.38
C VAL A 88 10.96 15.30 6.14
N PRO A 89 10.77 15.83 4.91
CA PRO A 89 9.60 16.64 4.58
C PRO A 89 8.30 15.85 4.79
N MET A 90 7.26 16.49 5.35
CA MET A 90 5.97 15.81 5.60
C MET A 90 5.23 15.43 4.31
N ASP A 91 5.50 16.11 3.20
CA ASP A 91 4.93 15.83 1.88
C ASP A 91 5.66 14.69 1.13
N CYS A 92 6.80 14.24 1.65
CA CYS A 92 7.54 13.11 1.10
C CYS A 92 6.82 11.76 1.32
N GLY A 93 5.91 11.68 2.28
CA GLY A 93 5.32 10.42 2.69
C GLY A 93 4.13 10.61 3.59
N VAL A 94 3.70 9.52 4.22
CA VAL A 94 2.50 9.52 5.07
C VAL A 94 2.83 9.00 6.46
N PHE A 95 2.25 9.68 7.46
CA PHE A 95 2.29 9.20 8.83
C PHE A 95 1.20 8.15 9.07
N ALA A 96 1.64 6.93 9.37
CA ALA A 96 0.84 5.82 9.86
C ALA A 96 0.88 5.81 11.40
N PRO A 97 -0.18 6.19 12.12
CA PRO A 97 -0.17 6.13 13.57
C PRO A 97 -0.08 4.67 14.04
N GLU A 98 0.52 4.43 15.21
CA GLU A 98 0.66 3.08 15.77
C GLU A 98 -0.67 2.32 15.87
N THR A 99 -1.78 3.03 16.09
CA THR A 99 -3.15 2.47 16.12
C THR A 99 -3.68 2.01 14.75
N ALA A 100 -3.04 2.39 13.66
CA ALA A 100 -3.36 1.92 12.30
C ALA A 100 -2.55 0.67 11.92
N LEU A 101 -1.55 0.31 12.73
CA LEU A 101 -0.76 -0.91 12.57
C LEU A 101 -1.52 -2.07 13.21
N VAL A 102 -1.37 -3.26 12.64
CA VAL A 102 -1.98 -4.47 13.21
C VAL A 102 -1.39 -4.69 14.60
N SER A 103 -2.24 -4.57 15.61
CA SER A 103 -1.95 -4.98 16.98
C SER A 103 -1.44 -6.43 16.99
N ALA A 104 -0.34 -6.64 17.72
CA ALA A 104 0.36 -7.89 17.98
C ALA A 104 -0.53 -9.14 18.24
N PRO A 105 0.03 -10.37 18.10
CA PRO A 105 -0.70 -11.63 18.10
C PRO A 105 -1.60 -11.84 19.33
N LEU A 106 -2.81 -12.34 19.11
CA LEU A 106 -3.63 -12.85 20.21
C LEU A 106 -3.00 -14.13 20.79
N PRO A 107 -3.11 -14.37 22.11
CA PRO A 107 -2.50 -15.53 22.76
C PRO A 107 -3.19 -16.82 22.29
N GLN A 108 -2.37 -17.79 21.87
CA GLN A 108 -2.82 -19.17 21.68
C GLN A 108 -3.29 -19.74 23.02
N THR A 109 -4.59 -19.97 23.16
CA THR A 109 -5.11 -20.87 24.21
C THR A 109 -5.36 -22.22 23.57
N GLY A 110 -4.52 -23.17 23.96
CA GLY A 110 -4.45 -24.50 23.37
C GLY A 110 -5.76 -25.28 23.38
N ALA A 111 -5.93 -26.07 22.33
CA ALA A 111 -6.68 -27.30 22.36
C ALA A 111 -5.79 -28.39 21.78
N THR A 112 -5.45 -29.35 22.63
CA THR A 112 -4.69 -30.55 22.34
C THR A 112 -5.31 -31.37 21.22
N GLU A 113 -4.52 -31.65 20.19
CA GLU A 113 -4.81 -32.68 19.20
C GLU A 113 -4.72 -34.08 19.83
N SER A 114 -5.63 -34.97 19.43
CA SER A 114 -5.39 -36.40 19.48
C SER A 114 -5.38 -36.91 18.04
N ALA A 115 -4.18 -37.30 17.61
CA ALA A 115 -3.93 -37.96 16.35
C ALA A 115 -4.75 -39.25 16.23
N LYS A 116 -5.29 -39.49 15.04
CA LYS A 116 -5.60 -40.85 14.59
C LYS A 116 -5.05 -41.08 13.20
N ASP A 117 -3.96 -41.84 13.23
CA ASP A 117 -3.35 -42.64 12.19
C ASP A 117 -4.39 -43.36 11.30
N THR A 118 -4.29 -43.18 9.99
CA THR A 118 -4.59 -44.24 9.02
C THR A 118 -3.70 -44.08 7.78
N THR A 119 -3.09 -45.19 7.43
CA THR A 119 -2.07 -45.41 6.41
C THR A 119 -2.59 -45.42 4.98
N ALA A 120 -1.76 -44.80 4.13
CA ALA A 120 -1.49 -44.99 2.70
C ALA A 120 -2.37 -45.95 1.88
N GLY A 121 -3.02 -45.37 0.87
CA GLY A 121 -3.33 -46.00 -0.41
C GLY A 121 -2.41 -45.40 -1.48
N GLU A 122 -1.76 -46.27 -2.23
CA GLU A 122 -0.75 -45.99 -3.25
C GLU A 122 -1.45 -45.61 -4.57
N GLU A 123 -1.32 -44.36 -5.02
CA GLU A 123 -1.69 -43.96 -6.39
C GLU A 123 -0.57 -43.13 -7.03
N THR A 124 -0.28 -43.50 -8.28
CA THR A 124 0.83 -43.09 -9.16
C THR A 124 1.02 -41.57 -9.34
N PRO A 125 2.27 -41.07 -9.40
CA PRO A 125 2.54 -39.66 -9.67
C PRO A 125 2.41 -39.36 -11.17
N ALA A 126 1.30 -38.74 -11.57
CA ALA A 126 1.30 -37.89 -12.75
C ALA A 126 1.77 -36.50 -12.30
N GLN A 127 3.09 -36.28 -12.33
CA GLN A 127 3.70 -34.96 -12.24
C GLN A 127 3.14 -34.11 -13.39
N ALA A 128 2.19 -33.23 -13.09
CA ALA A 128 1.94 -32.07 -13.93
C ALA A 128 3.14 -31.15 -13.74
N LYS A 129 4.10 -31.22 -14.67
CA LYS A 129 5.08 -30.16 -14.85
C LYS A 129 4.31 -28.93 -15.29
N SER A 130 4.04 -27.97 -14.40
CA SER A 130 3.67 -26.62 -14.80
C SER A 130 4.90 -26.01 -15.47
N GLY A 131 4.95 -26.16 -16.79
CA GLY A 131 5.99 -25.58 -17.63
C GLY A 131 5.53 -24.20 -18.08
N PHE A 132 5.75 -23.19 -17.25
CA PHE A 132 5.64 -21.80 -17.67
C PHE A 132 7.06 -21.24 -17.84
N ALA A 133 7.31 -20.58 -18.97
CA ALA A 133 8.59 -19.91 -19.18
C ALA A 133 8.59 -18.59 -18.39
N PRO A 134 9.75 -18.01 -18.03
CA PRO A 134 9.80 -16.71 -17.34
C PRO A 134 9.09 -15.56 -18.09
N ASP A 135 8.94 -15.69 -19.42
CA ASP A 135 8.20 -14.74 -20.28
C ASP A 135 6.68 -14.98 -20.30
N SER A 136 6.18 -16.01 -19.61
CA SER A 136 4.74 -16.29 -19.43
C SER A 136 4.23 -16.01 -18.02
N LEU A 137 5.04 -15.40 -17.15
CA LEU A 137 4.61 -14.94 -15.82
C LEU A 137 3.64 -13.78 -16.01
N GLY A 138 2.35 -14.02 -15.79
CA GLY A 138 1.31 -13.01 -15.86
C GLY A 138 0.75 -12.70 -14.48
N TYR A 139 0.27 -11.47 -14.31
CA TYR A 139 -0.38 -11.03 -13.08
C TYR A 139 -1.51 -10.05 -13.37
N VAL A 140 -2.44 -9.98 -12.42
CA VAL A 140 -3.42 -8.89 -12.32
C VAL A 140 -3.13 -8.12 -11.03
N LEU A 141 -2.71 -6.86 -11.16
CA LEU A 141 -2.67 -5.93 -10.03
C LEU A 141 -4.07 -5.34 -9.83
N ALA A 142 -4.70 -5.67 -8.70
CA ALA A 142 -5.99 -5.14 -8.31
C ALA A 142 -5.81 -3.95 -7.36
N ALA A 143 -6.18 -2.77 -7.84
CA ALA A 143 -6.06 -1.49 -7.14
C ALA A 143 -7.45 -0.90 -6.85
N SER A 144 -7.83 -0.86 -5.58
CA SER A 144 -9.11 -0.33 -5.13
C SER A 144 -9.10 1.20 -5.03
N TRP A 145 -10.17 1.85 -5.49
CA TRP A 145 -10.53 3.18 -5.04
C TRP A 145 -11.37 3.05 -3.76
N GLN A 146 -10.70 3.11 -2.61
CA GLN A 146 -11.29 2.73 -1.32
C GLN A 146 -12.60 3.49 -0.98
N PRO A 147 -12.76 4.80 -1.26
CA PRO A 147 -14.03 5.47 -1.00
C PRO A 147 -15.20 4.86 -1.79
N GLY A 148 -14.95 4.41 -3.01
CA GLY A 148 -15.94 3.70 -3.83
C GLY A 148 -16.27 2.34 -3.23
N PHE A 149 -15.24 1.53 -2.93
CA PHE A 149 -15.42 0.24 -2.27
C PHE A 149 -16.22 0.35 -0.96
N CYS A 150 -15.94 1.35 -0.13
CA CYS A 150 -16.62 1.55 1.15
C CYS A 150 -18.10 1.95 1.03
N LYS A 151 -18.57 2.36 -0.15
CA LYS A 151 -20.01 2.56 -0.40
C LYS A 151 -20.74 1.29 -0.83
N THR A 152 -20.00 0.25 -1.24
CA THR A 152 -20.60 -1.02 -1.65
C THR A 152 -21.15 -1.77 -0.43
N LYS A 153 -22.08 -2.69 -0.69
CA LYS A 153 -22.57 -3.62 0.35
C LYS A 153 -21.45 -4.47 0.95
N ALA A 154 -20.41 -4.79 0.17
CA ALA A 154 -19.28 -5.60 0.62
C ALA A 154 -18.32 -4.82 1.54
N GLY A 155 -18.21 -3.50 1.33
CA GLY A 155 -17.27 -2.63 2.05
C GLY A 155 -17.86 -1.86 3.22
N GLN A 156 -19.12 -1.41 3.15
CA GLN A 156 -19.70 -0.42 4.09
C GLN A 156 -19.56 -0.76 5.59
N ASP A 157 -19.55 -2.05 5.93
CA ASP A 157 -19.48 -2.53 7.31
C ASP A 157 -18.08 -2.93 7.76
N LYS A 158 -17.09 -2.86 6.87
CA LYS A 158 -15.72 -3.25 7.17
C LYS A 158 -15.05 -2.25 8.14
N PRO A 159 -14.23 -2.71 9.10
CA PRO A 159 -13.52 -1.84 10.05
C PRO A 159 -12.77 -0.69 9.38
N GLU A 160 -12.07 -0.97 8.29
CA GLU A 160 -11.32 -0.01 7.52
C GLU A 160 -12.20 1.11 6.94
N CYS A 161 -13.39 0.76 6.46
CA CYS A 161 -14.35 1.70 5.91
C CYS A 161 -15.01 2.57 6.98
N ARG A 162 -15.26 2.02 8.17
CA ARG A 162 -15.77 2.80 9.32
C ARG A 162 -14.78 3.85 9.82
N LEU A 163 -13.49 3.64 9.57
CA LEU A 163 -12.43 4.58 9.96
C LEU A 163 -11.99 5.51 8.82
N LEU A 164 -12.55 5.34 7.61
CA LEU A 164 -12.26 6.18 6.46
C LEU A 164 -12.71 7.62 6.75
N ARG A 165 -11.82 8.59 6.49
CA ARG A 165 -12.02 10.02 6.80
C ARG A 165 -11.11 10.86 5.90
N PRO A 166 -11.42 12.16 5.68
CA PRO A 166 -10.59 13.01 4.85
C PRO A 166 -9.12 13.03 5.30
N GLY A 167 -8.20 13.05 4.34
CA GLY A 167 -6.76 13.13 4.58
C GLY A 167 -6.07 11.81 4.93
N ARG A 168 -6.78 10.68 5.06
CA ARG A 168 -6.14 9.36 5.07
C ARG A 168 -5.57 9.03 3.68
N PHE A 169 -4.56 8.16 3.63
CA PHE A 169 -3.96 7.70 2.38
C PHE A 169 -5.01 7.08 1.45
N ASP A 170 -5.76 6.12 1.97
CA ASP A 170 -6.86 5.42 1.28
C ASP A 170 -8.06 6.32 0.94
N ALA A 171 -8.12 7.56 1.41
CA ALA A 171 -9.13 8.53 0.97
C ALA A 171 -8.73 9.27 -0.33
N LEU A 172 -7.45 9.23 -0.69
CA LEU A 172 -6.85 10.09 -1.73
C LEU A 172 -5.98 9.32 -2.74
N HIS A 173 -5.67 8.05 -2.47
CA HIS A 173 -4.79 7.20 -3.26
C HIS A 173 -5.46 5.85 -3.52
N PHE A 174 -4.97 5.13 -4.52
CA PHE A 174 -5.36 3.75 -4.72
C PHE A 174 -4.83 2.87 -3.60
N SER A 175 -5.70 1.98 -3.12
CA SER A 175 -5.37 0.96 -2.14
C SER A 175 -5.07 -0.38 -2.82
N LEU A 176 -4.11 -1.13 -2.30
CA LEU A 176 -3.85 -2.49 -2.76
C LEU A 176 -5.02 -3.39 -2.37
N HIS A 177 -5.68 -4.02 -3.34
CA HIS A 177 -6.53 -5.18 -3.09
C HIS A 177 -5.67 -6.43 -3.10
N GLY A 178 -4.94 -6.68 -4.19
CA GLY A 178 -4.03 -7.81 -4.30
C GLY A 178 -3.25 -7.84 -5.61
N LEU A 179 -2.27 -8.73 -5.68
CA LEU A 179 -1.51 -9.07 -6.88
C LEU A 179 -1.77 -10.54 -7.21
N TRP A 180 -2.42 -10.83 -8.32
CA TRP A 180 -2.94 -12.17 -8.60
C TRP A 180 -2.18 -12.80 -9.76
N PRO A 181 -1.41 -13.87 -9.54
CA PRO A 181 -0.86 -14.67 -10.63
C PRO A 181 -1.96 -15.09 -11.61
N ASP A 182 -1.66 -14.99 -12.90
CA ASP A 182 -2.55 -15.28 -14.03
C ASP A 182 -1.71 -15.69 -15.25
N ASP A 183 -2.22 -16.49 -16.18
CA ASP A 183 -1.48 -16.81 -17.41
C ASP A 183 -1.67 -15.75 -18.50
N LEU A 184 -2.74 -14.93 -18.38
CA LEU A 184 -3.17 -13.88 -19.30
C LEU A 184 -3.29 -14.30 -20.79
N SER A 185 -3.12 -15.57 -21.10
CA SER A 185 -3.03 -16.12 -22.45
C SER A 185 -4.41 -16.43 -23.00
N ASP A 186 -5.36 -16.71 -22.11
CA ASP A 186 -6.75 -16.91 -22.41
C ASP A 186 -7.67 -16.43 -21.27
N LYS A 187 -8.96 -16.79 -21.33
CA LYS A 187 -9.99 -16.40 -20.36
C LYS A 187 -10.29 -17.50 -19.33
N ALA A 188 -9.40 -18.47 -19.19
CA ALA A 188 -9.47 -19.48 -18.15
C ALA A 188 -9.18 -18.80 -16.80
N ILE A 189 -9.72 -19.41 -15.75
CA ILE A 189 -9.45 -18.93 -14.40
C ILE A 189 -8.15 -19.59 -13.97
N TYR A 190 -7.13 -18.79 -13.67
CA TYR A 190 -5.87 -19.28 -13.14
C TYR A 190 -6.10 -20.05 -11.82
N PRO A 191 -5.27 -21.05 -11.46
CA PRO A 191 -5.35 -21.71 -10.16
C PRO A 191 -5.06 -20.76 -8.98
N CYS A 192 -5.53 -21.13 -7.78
CA CYS A 192 -5.33 -20.44 -6.50
C CYS A 192 -4.94 -21.44 -5.41
N TYR A 193 -4.46 -20.93 -4.27
CA TYR A 193 -4.12 -21.71 -3.08
C TYR A 193 -3.08 -22.80 -3.35
N CYS A 194 -1.88 -22.39 -3.78
CA CYS A 194 -0.80 -23.28 -4.21
C CYS A 194 0.03 -23.85 -3.04
N ASP A 195 -0.23 -23.42 -1.80
CA ASP A 195 0.31 -23.98 -0.55
C ASP A 195 -0.83 -24.20 0.47
N PRO A 196 -0.81 -25.24 1.32
CA PRO A 196 0.19 -26.32 1.48
C PRO A 196 -0.08 -27.59 0.68
N GLY A 197 -0.86 -27.48 -0.39
CA GLY A 197 -1.19 -28.61 -1.25
C GLY A 197 -1.33 -28.15 -2.69
N PRO A 198 -1.70 -29.06 -3.62
CA PRO A 198 -1.81 -28.69 -5.02
C PRO A 198 -2.80 -27.53 -5.21
N ALA A 199 -2.44 -26.64 -6.13
CA ALA A 199 -3.28 -25.53 -6.55
C ALA A 199 -4.69 -26.01 -6.93
N VAL A 200 -5.71 -25.20 -6.59
CA VAL A 200 -7.12 -25.50 -6.88
C VAL A 200 -7.79 -24.37 -7.64
N ALA A 201 -9.02 -24.60 -8.12
CA ALA A 201 -9.76 -23.55 -8.82
C ALA A 201 -10.01 -22.33 -7.91
N CYS A 202 -9.76 -21.11 -8.39
CA CYS A 202 -10.01 -19.87 -7.65
C CYS A 202 -11.49 -19.63 -7.26
N THR A 203 -12.42 -20.40 -7.82
CA THR A 203 -13.83 -20.38 -7.42
C THR A 203 -14.08 -21.09 -6.09
N GLN A 204 -13.12 -21.89 -5.61
CA GLN A 204 -13.18 -22.49 -4.28
C GLN A 204 -12.93 -21.43 -3.21
N ASN A 205 -13.66 -21.55 -2.10
CA ASN A 205 -13.45 -20.71 -0.94
C ASN A 205 -12.74 -21.51 0.14
N ARG A 206 -11.53 -21.10 0.52
CA ARG A 206 -10.79 -21.65 1.66
C ARG A 206 -10.65 -20.59 2.75
N PRO A 207 -10.54 -20.98 4.03
CA PRO A 207 -10.21 -20.03 5.06
C PRO A 207 -8.87 -19.34 4.73
N PRO A 208 -8.73 -18.03 5.03
CA PRO A 208 -7.44 -17.36 4.93
C PRO A 208 -6.45 -17.97 5.94
N ALA A 209 -5.16 -17.75 5.73
CA ALA A 209 -4.14 -18.12 6.71
C ALA A 209 -4.47 -17.54 8.09
N GLU A 210 -4.19 -18.31 9.14
CA GLU A 210 -4.34 -17.82 10.51
C GLU A 210 -3.31 -16.73 10.80
N THR A 211 -2.06 -16.96 10.38
CA THR A 211 -0.92 -16.06 10.52
C THR A 211 -0.10 -16.03 9.25
N ILE A 212 0.59 -14.92 9.03
CA ILE A 212 1.63 -14.75 8.01
C ILE A 212 2.77 -14.01 8.69
N GLU A 213 3.99 -14.48 8.49
CA GLU A 213 5.18 -13.81 8.98
C GLU A 213 5.57 -12.71 8.00
N LEU A 214 5.39 -11.46 8.43
CA LEU A 214 5.83 -10.27 7.69
C LEU A 214 6.76 -9.45 8.56
N ASP A 215 7.78 -8.88 7.93
CA ASP A 215 8.63 -7.89 8.55
C ASP A 215 7.77 -6.75 9.13
N PRO A 216 8.01 -6.32 10.38
CA PRO A 216 7.16 -5.31 11.03
C PRO A 216 7.04 -4.01 10.24
N ASP A 217 8.14 -3.57 9.62
CA ASP A 217 8.18 -2.36 8.80
C ASP A 217 7.39 -2.54 7.49
N LEU A 218 7.45 -3.73 6.89
CA LEU A 218 6.65 -4.05 5.71
C LEU A 218 5.16 -4.11 6.05
N LEU A 219 4.78 -4.79 7.14
CA LEU A 219 3.40 -4.83 7.61
C LEU A 219 2.86 -3.43 7.91
N ALA A 220 3.69 -2.54 8.45
CA ALA A 220 3.32 -1.15 8.71
C ALA A 220 3.04 -0.37 7.41
N ALA A 221 3.88 -0.53 6.39
CA ALA A 221 3.65 0.06 5.07
C ALA A 221 2.41 -0.54 4.40
N LEU A 222 2.27 -1.86 4.45
CA LEU A 222 1.14 -2.59 3.91
C LEU A 222 -0.18 -2.15 4.55
N ALA A 223 -0.24 -1.93 5.85
CA ALA A 223 -1.47 -1.51 6.54
C ALA A 223 -1.99 -0.14 6.08
N VAL A 224 -1.15 0.72 5.51
CA VAL A 224 -1.57 2.02 4.96
C VAL A 224 -2.08 1.90 3.54
N VAL A 225 -1.42 1.09 2.72
CA VAL A 225 -1.73 0.96 1.30
C VAL A 225 -2.85 -0.08 1.08
N MET A 226 -2.90 -1.12 1.90
CA MET A 226 -3.95 -2.11 2.00
C MET A 226 -4.71 -1.89 3.33
N PRO A 227 -5.67 -0.95 3.40
CA PRO A 227 -6.40 -0.68 4.64
C PRO A 227 -7.19 -1.90 5.14
N GLY A 228 -7.53 -2.84 4.24
CA GLY A 228 -8.13 -4.15 4.55
C GLY A 228 -7.25 -5.08 5.38
N VAL A 229 -5.98 -4.75 5.63
CA VAL A 229 -5.15 -5.42 6.64
C VAL A 229 -5.89 -5.51 7.99
N GLN A 230 -6.66 -4.47 8.35
CA GLN A 230 -7.49 -4.43 9.56
C GLN A 230 -8.57 -5.53 9.63
N SER A 231 -9.08 -5.95 8.47
CA SER A 231 -10.08 -7.02 8.34
C SER A 231 -9.46 -8.37 7.96
N GLY A 232 -8.13 -8.45 7.88
CA GLY A 232 -7.39 -9.66 7.52
C GLY A 232 -7.22 -9.88 6.01
N LEU A 233 -7.39 -8.86 5.18
CA LEU A 233 -7.28 -8.97 3.72
C LEU A 233 -5.92 -9.55 3.28
N HIS A 234 -4.81 -9.08 3.84
CA HIS A 234 -3.48 -9.64 3.58
C HIS A 234 -3.38 -11.16 3.84
N ARG A 235 -4.15 -11.71 4.78
CA ARG A 235 -4.17 -13.17 4.99
C ARG A 235 -4.96 -13.91 3.93
N HIS A 236 -6.02 -13.28 3.43
CA HIS A 236 -6.79 -13.83 2.32
C HIS A 236 -6.01 -13.80 1.01
N GLU A 237 -5.45 -12.65 0.65
CA GLU A 237 -4.73 -12.46 -0.60
C GLU A 237 -3.48 -13.33 -0.68
N TRP A 238 -2.74 -13.45 0.41
CA TRP A 238 -1.61 -14.37 0.49
C TRP A 238 -2.07 -15.82 0.25
N SER A 239 -2.97 -16.34 1.09
CA SER A 239 -3.36 -17.76 0.98
C SER A 239 -3.97 -18.11 -0.36
N LYS A 240 -4.71 -17.19 -0.97
CA LYS A 240 -5.41 -17.44 -2.22
C LYS A 240 -4.52 -17.20 -3.45
N HIS A 241 -3.71 -16.16 -3.45
CA HIS A 241 -2.97 -15.68 -4.62
C HIS A 241 -1.45 -15.64 -4.37
N GLY A 242 -1.00 -15.12 -3.23
CA GLY A 242 0.42 -14.99 -2.91
C GLY A 242 1.16 -16.33 -2.77
N THR A 243 0.50 -17.39 -2.34
CA THR A 243 1.11 -18.75 -2.31
C THR A 243 1.40 -19.32 -3.69
N CYS A 244 0.83 -18.73 -4.75
CA CYS A 244 1.10 -19.07 -6.15
C CYS A 244 2.10 -18.10 -6.78
N TYR A 245 2.65 -17.16 -6.00
CA TYR A 245 3.55 -16.13 -6.49
C TYR A 245 4.92 -16.74 -6.76
N GLU A 246 5.36 -16.66 -8.01
CA GLU A 246 6.62 -17.26 -8.50
C GLU A 246 6.70 -18.78 -8.35
N ASP A 247 5.57 -19.44 -8.04
CA ASP A 247 5.37 -20.90 -7.99
C ASP A 247 5.14 -21.49 -9.42
N ASP A 248 5.68 -20.86 -10.46
CA ASP A 248 5.66 -21.34 -11.86
C ASP A 248 7.03 -21.43 -12.59
N VAL A 249 8.14 -20.99 -11.96
CA VAL A 249 9.57 -21.23 -12.32
C VAL A 249 10.20 -22.55 -11.77
N THR A 250 10.26 -23.63 -12.55
CA THR A 250 10.93 -24.88 -12.10
C THR A 250 12.40 -24.67 -11.62
N GLY A 251 12.70 -24.85 -10.31
CA GLY A 251 14.04 -24.67 -9.72
C GLY A 251 14.14 -25.04 -8.22
N ASP A 252 15.35 -24.92 -7.64
CA ASP A 252 15.66 -25.32 -6.24
C ASP A 252 15.38 -24.24 -5.17
N ASP A 253 15.02 -23.01 -5.57
CA ASP A 253 14.72 -21.85 -4.68
C ASP A 253 13.21 -21.54 -4.65
N TRP A 254 12.38 -22.55 -4.42
CA TRP A 254 10.94 -22.53 -4.69
C TRP A 254 10.06 -22.44 -3.45
N ASP A 255 10.09 -21.31 -2.75
CA ASP A 255 9.09 -21.03 -1.71
C ASP A 255 8.64 -19.58 -1.88
N SER A 256 7.36 -19.37 -2.25
CA SER A 256 6.78 -18.03 -2.25
C SER A 256 6.99 -17.39 -0.88
N ASP A 257 7.62 -16.21 -0.82
CA ASP A 257 7.81 -15.46 0.42
C ASP A 257 6.75 -14.34 0.53
N PRO A 258 5.98 -14.27 1.62
CA PRO A 258 5.04 -13.16 1.83
C PRO A 258 5.74 -11.79 1.90
N ASN A 259 7.00 -11.70 2.34
CA ASN A 259 7.73 -10.43 2.37
C ASN A 259 8.03 -9.91 0.97
N GLU A 260 8.52 -10.79 0.10
CA GLU A 260 8.76 -10.49 -1.31
C GLU A 260 7.46 -10.09 -2.01
N TYR A 261 6.43 -10.95 -1.95
CA TYR A 261 5.13 -10.72 -2.57
C TYR A 261 4.52 -9.35 -2.19
N TYR A 262 4.50 -9.01 -0.90
CA TYR A 262 3.95 -7.73 -0.46
C TYR A 262 4.89 -6.56 -0.68
N GLY A 263 6.21 -6.75 -0.55
CA GLY A 263 7.21 -5.72 -0.84
C GLY A 263 7.08 -5.23 -2.28
N GLU A 264 7.03 -6.16 -3.22
CA GLU A 264 6.92 -5.88 -4.66
C GLU A 264 5.55 -5.33 -5.03
N SER A 265 4.47 -5.87 -4.45
CA SER A 265 3.13 -5.31 -4.59
C SER A 265 3.08 -3.82 -4.18
N LEU A 266 3.77 -3.44 -3.10
CA LEU A 266 3.84 -2.05 -2.65
C LEU A 266 4.64 -1.18 -3.61
N LEU A 267 5.74 -1.68 -4.18
CA LEU A 267 6.54 -0.95 -5.18
C LEU A 267 5.75 -0.68 -6.48
N LEU A 268 4.93 -1.63 -6.92
CA LEU A 268 4.00 -1.42 -8.04
C LEU A 268 2.94 -0.36 -7.69
N MET A 269 2.34 -0.44 -6.50
CA MET A 269 1.37 0.54 -6.04
C MET A 269 1.95 1.95 -5.89
N ALA A 270 3.24 2.07 -5.53
CA ALA A 270 3.94 3.35 -5.49
C ALA A 270 4.00 4.01 -6.87
N GLN A 271 4.32 3.23 -7.90
CA GLN A 271 4.36 3.72 -9.28
C GLN A 271 2.96 4.13 -9.78
N LEU A 272 1.93 3.34 -9.47
CA LEU A 272 0.54 3.70 -9.80
C LEU A 272 0.10 5.00 -9.09
N ASN A 273 0.39 5.12 -7.79
CA ASN A 273 0.05 6.29 -6.99
C ASN A 273 0.93 7.52 -7.25
N ASN A 274 1.98 7.39 -8.07
CA ASN A 274 2.81 8.49 -8.55
C ASN A 274 2.65 8.73 -10.06
N SER A 275 1.48 8.38 -10.62
CA SER A 275 1.17 8.48 -12.05
C SER A 275 0.07 9.50 -12.33
N ARG A 276 -0.17 9.80 -13.62
CA ARG A 276 -1.31 10.62 -14.03
C ARG A 276 -2.65 9.95 -13.78
N VAL A 277 -2.69 8.62 -13.66
CA VAL A 277 -3.91 7.88 -13.31
C VAL A 277 -4.35 8.29 -11.90
N TRP A 278 -3.43 8.30 -10.94
CA TRP A 278 -3.70 8.77 -9.59
C TRP A 278 -4.10 10.25 -9.57
N GLU A 279 -3.35 11.12 -10.26
CA GLU A 279 -3.69 12.55 -10.32
C GLU A 279 -5.11 12.78 -10.87
N LEU A 280 -5.49 12.02 -11.90
CA LEU A 280 -6.82 12.08 -12.51
C LEU A 280 -7.90 11.73 -11.47
N PHE A 281 -7.76 10.63 -10.74
CA PHE A 281 -8.70 10.20 -9.72
C PHE A 281 -8.78 11.21 -8.57
N ALA A 282 -7.63 11.61 -8.01
CA ALA A 282 -7.57 12.54 -6.89
C ALA A 282 -8.20 13.91 -7.21
N ARG A 283 -7.94 14.47 -8.41
CA ARG A 283 -8.50 15.77 -8.85
C ARG A 283 -9.98 15.72 -9.22
N ASN A 284 -10.49 14.53 -9.55
CA ASN A 284 -11.88 14.32 -9.95
C ASN A 284 -12.72 13.59 -8.90
N ALA A 285 -12.22 13.48 -7.67
CA ALA A 285 -13.01 12.99 -6.54
C ALA A 285 -14.31 13.80 -6.39
N GLY A 286 -15.44 13.10 -6.39
CA GLY A 286 -16.79 13.65 -6.43
C GLY A 286 -17.36 13.89 -7.84
N LYS A 287 -16.64 13.54 -8.91
CA LYS A 287 -17.07 13.65 -10.31
C LYS A 287 -17.05 12.29 -11.00
N LYS A 288 -17.77 12.20 -12.12
CA LYS A 288 -17.70 11.04 -13.01
C LYS A 288 -16.49 11.13 -13.93
N LEU A 289 -15.86 9.99 -14.18
CA LEU A 289 -14.86 9.81 -15.23
C LEU A 289 -15.36 8.76 -16.22
N SER A 290 -15.08 8.97 -17.51
CA SER A 290 -15.28 7.95 -18.53
C SER A 290 -14.15 6.92 -18.49
N ARG A 291 -14.42 5.74 -19.08
CA ARG A 291 -13.39 4.74 -19.35
C ARG A 291 -12.25 5.32 -20.19
N ASP A 292 -12.58 6.05 -21.26
CA ASP A 292 -11.59 6.63 -22.18
C ASP A 292 -10.64 7.61 -21.45
N GLU A 293 -11.15 8.44 -20.54
CA GLU A 293 -10.31 9.34 -19.74
C GLU A 293 -9.32 8.59 -18.85
N ILE A 294 -9.74 7.43 -18.33
CA ILE A 294 -8.88 6.57 -17.51
C ILE A 294 -7.83 5.89 -18.38
N GLU A 295 -8.24 5.31 -19.51
CA GLU A 295 -7.32 4.67 -20.48
C GLU A 295 -6.28 5.66 -21.01
N ASP A 296 -6.67 6.89 -21.34
CA ASP A 296 -5.75 7.96 -21.77
C ASP A 296 -4.72 8.32 -20.68
N ALA A 297 -5.13 8.29 -19.40
CA ALA A 297 -4.21 8.55 -18.29
C ALA A 297 -3.19 7.41 -18.08
N PHE A 298 -3.59 6.16 -18.36
CA PHE A 298 -2.67 5.03 -18.41
C PHE A 298 -1.70 5.18 -19.58
N ASP A 299 -2.20 5.48 -20.78
CA ASP A 299 -1.38 5.66 -21.97
C ASP A 299 -0.32 6.74 -21.78
N HIS A 300 -0.68 7.85 -21.13
CA HIS A 300 0.28 8.91 -20.83
C HIS A 300 1.31 8.48 -19.77
N SER A 301 0.93 7.68 -18.78
CA SER A 301 1.82 7.34 -17.65
C SER A 301 2.73 6.16 -17.96
N PHE A 302 2.24 5.20 -18.72
CA PHE A 302 2.83 3.87 -18.89
C PHE A 302 3.04 3.49 -20.36
N GLY A 303 2.83 4.43 -21.29
CA GLY A 303 3.06 4.26 -22.73
C GLY A 303 1.79 3.93 -23.51
N GLU A 304 1.79 4.23 -24.81
CA GLU A 304 0.66 4.01 -25.72
C GLU A 304 0.08 2.60 -25.62
N GLY A 305 -1.24 2.48 -25.54
CA GLY A 305 -1.95 1.19 -25.45
C GLY A 305 -1.99 0.55 -24.06
N ALA A 306 -1.37 1.15 -23.04
CA ALA A 306 -1.44 0.71 -21.65
C ALA A 306 -2.88 0.68 -21.12
N GLY A 307 -3.72 1.63 -21.51
CA GLY A 307 -5.13 1.70 -21.11
C GLY A 307 -5.93 0.46 -21.50
N GLN A 308 -5.57 -0.19 -22.61
CA GLN A 308 -6.24 -1.42 -23.06
C GLN A 308 -5.93 -2.65 -22.17
N ARG A 309 -4.97 -2.54 -21.23
CA ARG A 309 -4.61 -3.57 -20.25
C ARG A 309 -5.31 -3.38 -18.90
N VAL A 310 -6.29 -2.48 -18.85
CA VAL A 310 -6.99 -2.12 -17.62
C VAL A 310 -8.47 -2.44 -17.72
N ILE A 311 -8.98 -3.06 -16.66
CA ILE A 311 -10.42 -3.23 -16.44
C ILE A 311 -10.88 -2.26 -15.36
N VAL A 312 -11.81 -1.38 -15.71
CA VAL A 312 -12.43 -0.44 -14.76
C VAL A 312 -13.66 -1.10 -14.15
N ARG A 313 -13.59 -1.42 -12.86
CA ARG A 313 -14.69 -2.03 -12.11
C ARG A 313 -15.53 -0.95 -11.46
N CYS A 314 -16.83 -1.05 -11.68
CA CYS A 314 -17.83 -0.28 -10.95
C CYS A 314 -18.69 -1.20 -10.08
N ASP A 315 -19.21 -0.68 -8.99
CA ASP A 315 -20.26 -1.35 -8.23
C ASP A 315 -21.58 -1.34 -9.02
N GLU A 316 -22.26 -2.49 -9.09
CA GLU A 316 -23.48 -2.64 -9.89
C GLU A 316 -24.67 -1.83 -9.35
N GLY A 317 -24.70 -1.61 -8.03
CA GLY A 317 -25.82 -0.92 -7.38
C GLY A 317 -25.73 0.61 -7.50
N THR A 318 -24.52 1.15 -7.39
CA THR A 318 -24.25 2.59 -7.36
C THR A 318 -23.73 3.14 -8.70
N GLY A 319 -23.04 2.32 -9.49
CA GLY A 319 -22.29 2.75 -10.67
C GLY A 319 -21.02 3.54 -10.31
N ASP A 320 -20.60 3.50 -9.05
CA ASP A 320 -19.38 4.15 -8.56
C ASP A 320 -18.16 3.29 -8.96
N ILE A 321 -17.06 3.93 -9.36
CA ILE A 321 -15.81 3.21 -9.63
C ILE A 321 -15.22 2.73 -8.31
N THR A 322 -14.90 1.44 -8.24
CA THR A 322 -14.43 0.77 -7.02
C THR A 322 -13.03 0.19 -7.17
N GLU A 323 -12.63 -0.23 -8.37
CA GLU A 323 -11.37 -0.94 -8.57
C GLU A 323 -10.86 -0.80 -10.02
N LEU A 324 -9.55 -0.81 -10.17
CA LEU A 324 -8.84 -1.01 -11.42
C LEU A 324 -8.13 -2.36 -11.35
N ARG A 325 -8.28 -3.19 -12.39
CA ARG A 325 -7.51 -4.42 -12.56
C ARG A 325 -6.56 -4.24 -13.73
N ILE A 326 -5.26 -4.36 -13.48
CA ILE A 326 -4.21 -4.02 -14.42
C ILE A 326 -3.45 -5.29 -14.76
N SER A 327 -3.44 -5.68 -16.04
CA SER A 327 -2.69 -6.83 -16.52
C SER A 327 -1.19 -6.51 -16.60
N LEU A 328 -0.35 -7.40 -16.08
CA LEU A 328 1.10 -7.31 -16.00
C LEU A 328 1.73 -8.59 -16.54
N THR A 329 2.83 -8.51 -17.29
CA THR A 329 3.59 -9.68 -17.73
C THR A 329 5.08 -9.45 -17.56
N GLY A 330 5.77 -10.49 -17.09
CA GLY A 330 7.19 -10.50 -16.81
C GLY A 330 7.50 -10.59 -15.32
N HIS A 331 8.77 -10.84 -15.01
CA HIS A 331 9.25 -10.93 -13.64
C HIS A 331 9.17 -9.57 -12.93
N ILE A 332 8.66 -9.61 -11.70
CA ILE A 332 8.58 -8.48 -10.79
C ILE A 332 9.70 -8.71 -9.78
N ASP A 333 10.54 -7.70 -9.56
CA ASP A 333 11.67 -7.77 -8.63
C ASP A 333 11.64 -6.57 -7.66
N GLU A 334 12.68 -6.40 -6.83
CA GLU A 334 12.85 -5.26 -5.92
C GLU A 334 12.92 -3.87 -6.61
N LYS A 335 12.98 -3.81 -7.95
CA LYS A 335 13.01 -2.58 -8.75
C LYS A 335 12.06 -2.70 -9.94
N PRO A 336 10.77 -3.00 -9.69
CA PRO A 336 9.87 -3.33 -10.76
C PRO A 336 9.59 -2.10 -11.60
N ASP A 337 9.31 -2.30 -12.89
CA ASP A 337 8.97 -1.25 -13.83
C ASP A 337 7.54 -1.46 -14.31
N LEU A 338 6.60 -0.78 -13.64
CA LEU A 338 5.16 -0.96 -13.89
C LEU A 338 4.81 -0.66 -15.35
N ALA A 339 5.48 0.31 -15.99
CA ALA A 339 5.25 0.62 -17.39
C ALA A 339 5.65 -0.56 -18.30
N LYS A 340 6.83 -1.14 -18.10
CA LYS A 340 7.27 -2.30 -18.87
C LYS A 340 6.36 -3.52 -18.67
N LEU A 341 5.97 -3.78 -17.43
CA LEU A 341 5.10 -4.91 -17.10
C LEU A 341 3.72 -4.78 -17.77
N ILE A 342 3.13 -3.58 -17.78
CA ILE A 342 1.86 -3.31 -18.48
C ILE A 342 2.03 -3.45 -19.99
N GLN A 343 3.12 -2.93 -20.56
CA GLN A 343 3.37 -2.98 -22.00
C GLN A 343 3.65 -4.39 -22.52
N ALA A 344 4.25 -5.25 -21.70
CA ALA A 344 4.46 -6.65 -22.01
C ALA A 344 3.15 -7.45 -21.97
N ALA A 345 2.15 -7.00 -21.21
CA ALA A 345 0.89 -7.71 -21.06
C ALA A 345 -0.03 -7.62 -22.30
N PRO A 346 -0.80 -8.68 -22.59
CA PRO A 346 -1.82 -8.63 -23.61
C PRO A 346 -2.97 -7.70 -23.19
N PRO A 347 -3.75 -7.14 -24.14
CA PRO A 347 -4.95 -6.37 -23.80
C PRO A 347 -5.87 -7.17 -22.86
N ALA A 348 -6.51 -6.51 -21.90
CA ALA A 348 -7.36 -7.17 -20.91
C ALA A 348 -8.55 -7.91 -21.54
N ALA A 349 -8.98 -7.51 -22.73
CA ALA A 349 -10.02 -8.20 -23.49
C ALA A 349 -9.62 -9.62 -23.94
N THR A 350 -8.31 -9.91 -23.99
CA THR A 350 -7.75 -11.24 -24.28
C THR A 350 -7.91 -12.16 -23.08
N SER A 351 -7.53 -11.68 -21.89
CA SER A 351 -7.38 -12.49 -20.69
C SER A 351 -8.60 -12.51 -19.76
N SER A 352 -9.50 -11.54 -19.89
CA SER A 352 -10.63 -11.40 -18.99
C SER A 352 -11.99 -11.62 -19.65
N ARG A 353 -12.92 -12.12 -18.84
CA ARG A 353 -14.36 -12.15 -19.13
C ARG A 353 -15.08 -10.92 -18.61
N ASP A 354 -14.44 -10.14 -17.74
CA ASP A 354 -15.01 -8.91 -17.22
C ASP A 354 -14.96 -7.81 -18.28
N GLU A 355 -15.99 -6.98 -18.31
CA GLU A 355 -16.03 -5.77 -19.12
C GLU A 355 -15.88 -4.54 -18.22
N SER A 356 -15.08 -3.57 -18.67
CA SER A 356 -14.98 -2.28 -18.00
C SER A 356 -16.32 -1.57 -18.01
N CYS A 357 -16.70 -0.94 -16.89
CA CYS A 357 -17.80 0.01 -16.92
C CYS A 357 -17.45 1.21 -17.81
N PRO A 358 -18.42 1.79 -18.55
CA PRO A 358 -18.14 2.85 -19.52
C PRO A 358 -17.82 4.20 -18.85
N ASN A 359 -18.28 4.40 -17.63
CA ASN A 359 -18.00 5.55 -16.77
C ASN A 359 -18.47 5.24 -15.35
N GLY A 360 -17.99 5.98 -14.36
CA GLY A 360 -18.53 5.94 -13.02
C GLY A 360 -18.06 7.10 -12.14
N LEU A 361 -18.68 7.25 -10.98
CA LEU A 361 -18.32 8.29 -10.01
C LEU A 361 -17.03 7.89 -9.28
N ILE A 362 -16.05 8.80 -9.23
CA ILE A 362 -14.93 8.71 -8.30
C ILE A 362 -15.42 9.21 -6.95
N VAL A 363 -15.72 8.30 -6.03
CA VAL A 363 -16.29 8.67 -4.74
C VAL A 363 -15.27 9.49 -3.94
N LYS A 364 -15.73 10.57 -3.28
CA LYS A 364 -14.90 11.31 -2.32
C LYS A 364 -15.34 10.99 -0.89
N VAL A 365 -14.41 11.10 0.04
CA VAL A 365 -14.73 11.14 1.47
C VAL A 365 -15.18 12.55 1.82
N GLU A 366 -16.28 12.67 2.56
CA GLU A 366 -16.86 13.97 2.98
C GLU A 366 -16.22 14.55 4.24
#